data_AF-A0A1Z4VM77-F1
#
_entry.id   AF-A0A1Z4VM77-F1
#
_cell.length_a   1.000
_cell.length_b   1.000
_cell.length_c   1.000
_cell.angle_alpha   90.00
_cell.angle_beta   90.00
_cell.angle_gamma   90.00
#
_symmetry.space_group_name_H-M   'P 1'
#
loop_
_entity.id
_entity.type
_entity.pdbx_description
1 polymer ?
#
loop_
_entity_poly.entity_id
_entity_poly.type
_entity_poly.pdbx_seq_one_letter_code
_entity_poly.pdbx_strand_id
1 'polypeptide(L)'
;MNNPTRPSPGTAQALNVDRNRQAFIIALFSTVGSAYLFMFGFSALTRGDYILGGLLVCSALAGISNYLLFRQLHNYRSAAGVVITIMAVTCLYLLVTGGVNGTGPLWSYIAIPLILFMYGPRLGGSLLGAYFLVMATLLLIPANPLLQTEYASDFTTRFLASFLAVSIMSYVHEYSRFKANLAMQSLRQAMEREARTDTLTGLPNRRAMYEQLQQELARARRMRHPWCLLLCDLDDFKQINDSHGHQVGDAVLKETGRILRHCLRASDFSARWGGEEFLVLLPETDLHEAEAVAEKIREQISHIRIDGVERSFTISIGVYQADSRGGLDDQLRQADRRLYAAKRSGKNRVVSTEPA
;
A
#
# COMPACT_ATOMS: atom_id res chain seq x y z
N MET A 1 -12.80 -11.75 -19.02
CA MET A 1 -11.44 -11.95 -18.47
C MET A 1 -11.12 -10.76 -17.57
N ASN A 2 -11.27 -10.94 -16.25
CA ASN A 2 -11.00 -9.89 -15.25
C ASN A 2 -9.49 -9.71 -15.10
N ASN A 3 -8.96 -8.60 -15.60
CA ASN A 3 -7.59 -8.18 -15.37
C ASN A 3 -7.48 -7.69 -13.91
N PRO A 4 -6.56 -8.21 -13.08
CA PRO A 4 -6.46 -7.77 -11.69
C PRO A 4 -6.01 -6.30 -11.66
N THR A 5 -6.91 -5.43 -11.20
CA THR A 5 -6.64 -4.01 -10.94
C THR A 5 -5.35 -3.86 -10.15
N ARG A 6 -4.36 -3.15 -10.73
CA ARG A 6 -3.11 -2.85 -10.03
C ARG A 6 -3.43 -2.18 -8.69
N PRO A 7 -2.85 -2.65 -7.57
CA PRO A 7 -3.08 -2.04 -6.27
C PRO A 7 -2.69 -0.56 -6.30
N SER A 8 -3.48 0.30 -5.67
CA SER A 8 -3.15 1.73 -5.56
C SER A 8 -1.77 1.90 -4.91
N PRO A 9 -1.04 3.01 -5.17
CA PRO A 9 0.34 3.20 -4.70
C PRO A 9 0.52 2.95 -3.20
N GLY A 10 -0.43 3.39 -2.36
CA GLY A 10 -0.43 3.13 -0.91
C GLY A 10 -0.61 1.66 -0.54
N THR A 11 -1.44 0.93 -1.30
CA THR A 11 -1.64 -0.53 -1.11
C THR A 11 -0.42 -1.32 -1.59
N ALA A 12 0.21 -0.90 -2.69
CA ALA A 12 1.45 -1.50 -3.21
C ALA A 12 2.63 -1.29 -2.24
N GLN A 13 2.74 -0.11 -1.63
CA GLN A 13 3.79 0.20 -0.65
C GLN A 13 3.60 -0.59 0.65
N ALA A 14 2.35 -0.72 1.14
CA ALA A 14 2.06 -1.55 2.32
C ALA A 14 2.36 -3.05 2.07
N LEU A 15 1.95 -3.58 0.90
CA LEU A 15 2.28 -4.95 0.49
C LEU A 15 3.80 -5.17 0.36
N ASN A 16 4.54 -4.16 -0.09
CA ASN A 16 6.00 -4.22 -0.18
C ASN A 16 6.68 -4.20 1.20
N VAL A 17 6.16 -3.44 2.17
CA VAL A 17 6.71 -3.41 3.53
C VAL A 17 6.52 -4.76 4.22
N ASP A 18 5.33 -5.35 4.13
CA ASP A 18 5.07 -6.67 4.71
C ASP A 18 5.89 -7.77 4.03
N ARG A 19 6.04 -7.71 2.70
CA ARG A 19 6.92 -8.63 1.95
C ARG A 19 8.39 -8.47 2.32
N ASN A 20 8.90 -7.25 2.44
CA ASN A 20 10.28 -6.99 2.82
C ASN A 20 10.56 -7.46 4.25
N ARG A 21 9.58 -7.29 5.15
CA ARG A 21 9.69 -7.77 6.53
C ARG A 21 9.69 -9.31 6.59
N GLN A 22 8.83 -9.97 5.82
CA GLN A 22 8.82 -11.43 5.71
C GLN A 22 10.11 -11.96 5.08
N ALA A 23 10.63 -11.30 4.03
CA ALA A 23 11.89 -11.65 3.39
C ALA A 23 13.09 -11.51 4.33
N PHE A 24 13.15 -10.43 5.11
CA PHE A 24 14.16 -10.23 6.14
C PHE A 24 14.13 -11.34 7.19
N ILE A 25 12.93 -11.75 7.62
CA ILE A 25 12.76 -12.79 8.63
C ILE A 25 13.11 -14.18 8.08
N ILE A 26 12.72 -14.51 6.85
CA ILE A 26 13.16 -15.73 6.17
C ILE A 26 14.70 -15.75 6.09
N ALA A 27 15.33 -14.63 5.71
CA ALA A 27 16.78 -14.50 5.66
C ALA A 27 17.42 -14.68 7.04
N LEU A 28 16.85 -14.07 8.08
CA LEU A 28 17.34 -14.16 9.45
C LEU A 28 17.27 -15.60 9.98
N PHE A 29 16.10 -16.25 9.88
CA PHE A 29 15.93 -17.62 10.36
C PHE A 29 16.71 -18.64 9.54
N SER A 30 16.85 -18.43 8.23
CA SER A 30 17.63 -19.34 7.39
C SER A 30 19.14 -19.17 7.58
N THR A 31 19.63 -17.99 7.98
CA THR A 31 21.06 -17.76 8.22
C THR A 31 21.44 -18.05 9.67
N VAL A 32 20.80 -17.37 10.63
CA VAL A 32 21.07 -17.55 12.06
C VAL A 32 20.64 -18.93 12.53
N GLY A 33 19.47 -19.42 12.10
CA GLY A 33 19.01 -20.76 12.44
C GLY A 33 19.95 -21.83 11.91
N SER A 34 20.36 -21.75 10.64
CA SER A 34 21.35 -22.69 10.09
C SER A 34 22.71 -22.62 10.77
N ALA A 35 23.17 -21.44 11.20
CA ALA A 35 24.41 -21.30 11.96
C ALA A 35 24.32 -22.03 13.32
N TYR A 36 23.21 -21.84 14.05
CA TYR A 36 22.96 -22.56 15.31
C TYR A 36 22.87 -24.07 15.11
N LEU A 37 22.10 -24.52 14.11
CA LEU A 37 21.97 -25.94 13.78
C LEU A 37 23.32 -26.55 13.41
N PHE A 38 24.16 -25.85 12.64
CA PHE A 38 25.50 -26.32 12.28
C PHE A 38 26.41 -26.42 13.51
N MET A 39 26.41 -25.41 14.38
CA MET A 39 27.21 -25.41 15.61
C MET A 39 26.81 -26.56 16.56
N PHE A 40 25.51 -26.76 16.79
CA PHE A 40 25.02 -27.85 17.62
C PHE A 40 25.23 -29.22 16.96
N GLY A 41 25.07 -29.29 15.64
CA GLY A 41 25.33 -30.50 14.87
C GLY A 41 26.80 -30.93 14.98
N PHE A 42 27.73 -29.99 14.80
CA PHE A 42 29.16 -30.26 14.98
C PHE A 42 29.48 -30.70 16.42
N SER A 43 28.91 -30.02 17.42
CA SER A 43 29.08 -30.39 18.82
C SER A 43 28.48 -31.77 19.18
N ALA A 44 27.42 -32.20 18.50
CA ALA A 44 26.85 -33.54 18.67
C ALA A 44 27.76 -34.61 18.03
N LEU A 45 28.32 -34.33 16.84
CA LEU A 45 29.27 -35.21 16.17
C LEU A 45 30.55 -35.43 16.99
N THR A 46 31.10 -34.38 17.63
CA THR A 46 32.27 -34.51 18.49
C THR A 46 32.00 -35.29 19.78
N ARG A 47 30.73 -35.37 20.19
CA ARG A 47 30.27 -36.18 21.33
C ARG A 47 29.91 -37.63 20.95
N GLY A 48 30.04 -38.00 19.66
CA GLY A 48 29.72 -39.33 19.15
C GLY A 48 28.25 -39.56 18.83
N ASP A 49 27.40 -38.54 18.91
CA ASP A 49 25.97 -38.64 18.62
C ASP A 49 25.70 -38.37 17.13
N TYR A 50 26.04 -39.35 16.30
CA TYR A 50 26.08 -39.19 14.84
C TYR A 50 24.71 -38.94 14.20
N ILE A 51 23.64 -39.48 14.78
CA ILE A 51 22.28 -39.33 14.24
C ILE A 51 21.80 -37.89 14.46
N LEU A 52 21.89 -37.38 15.70
CA LEU A 52 21.53 -36.00 16.02
C LEU A 52 22.42 -35.02 15.25
N GLY A 53 23.73 -35.26 15.23
CA GLY A 53 24.69 -34.44 14.49
C GLY A 53 24.38 -34.36 12.99
N GLY A 54 24.12 -35.49 12.36
CA GLY A 54 23.74 -35.57 10.95
C GLY A 54 22.44 -34.83 10.65
N LEU A 55 21.38 -35.05 11.44
CA LEU A 55 20.10 -34.39 11.26
C LEU A 55 20.22 -32.86 11.35
N LEU A 56 20.95 -32.35 12.34
CA LEU A 56 21.14 -30.91 12.53
C LEU A 56 21.95 -30.27 11.39
N VAL A 57 23.03 -30.94 10.93
CA VAL A 57 23.83 -30.46 9.79
C VAL A 57 23.01 -30.49 8.48
N CYS A 58 22.27 -31.56 8.21
CA CYS A 58 21.38 -31.64 7.05
C CYS A 58 20.30 -30.55 7.08
N SER A 59 19.71 -30.29 8.24
CA SER A 59 18.72 -29.23 8.45
C SER A 59 19.32 -27.84 8.24
N ALA A 60 20.56 -27.62 8.68
CA ALA A 60 21.31 -26.38 8.43
C ALA A 60 21.54 -26.15 6.93
N LEU A 61 22.00 -27.18 6.21
CA LEU A 61 22.21 -27.12 4.76
C LEU A 61 20.90 -26.87 4.02
N ALA A 62 19.82 -27.56 4.39
CA ALA A 62 18.49 -27.35 3.81
C ALA A 62 17.99 -25.91 4.03
N GLY A 63 18.24 -25.32 5.21
CA GLY A 63 17.93 -23.92 5.49
C GLY A 63 18.69 -22.95 4.58
N ILE A 64 19.99 -23.18 4.37
CA ILE A 64 20.82 -22.36 3.46
C ILE A 64 20.35 -22.51 2.01
N SER A 65 20.10 -23.73 1.55
CA SER A 65 19.56 -24.00 0.22
C SER A 65 18.21 -23.32 0.01
N ASN A 66 17.31 -23.38 1.00
CA ASN A 66 16.02 -22.70 0.96
C ASN A 66 16.16 -21.18 0.85
N TYR A 67 17.13 -20.57 1.54
CA TYR A 67 17.42 -19.14 1.41
C TYR A 67 17.94 -18.77 0.01
N LEU A 68 18.84 -19.56 -0.56
CA LEU A 68 19.35 -19.35 -1.91
C LEU A 68 18.24 -19.48 -2.96
N LEU A 69 17.38 -20.49 -2.83
CA LEU A 69 16.21 -20.67 -3.69
C LEU A 69 15.21 -19.53 -3.51
N PHE A 70 14.98 -19.07 -2.29
CA PHE A 70 14.13 -17.91 -2.02
C PHE A 70 14.63 -16.65 -2.73
N ARG A 71 15.95 -16.42 -2.76
CA ARG A 71 16.56 -15.30 -3.50
C ARG A 71 16.31 -15.37 -5.01
N GLN A 72 16.15 -16.57 -5.57
CA GLN A 72 15.92 -16.76 -7.00
C GLN A 72 14.43 -16.76 -7.37
N LEU A 73 13.59 -17.45 -6.57
CA LEU A 73 12.19 -17.70 -6.89
C LEU A 73 11.22 -16.65 -6.30
N HIS A 74 11.67 -15.84 -5.33
CA HIS A 74 10.88 -14.83 -4.63
C HIS A 74 9.54 -15.32 -4.03
N ASN A 75 9.41 -16.63 -3.81
CA ASN A 75 8.21 -17.25 -3.27
C ASN A 75 8.30 -17.40 -1.74
N TYR A 76 7.76 -16.42 -1.04
CA TYR A 76 7.82 -16.31 0.42
C TYR A 76 7.03 -17.39 1.17
N ARG A 77 5.87 -17.82 0.65
CA ARG A 77 5.03 -18.82 1.35
C ARG A 77 5.71 -20.18 1.38
N SER A 78 6.25 -20.62 0.24
CA SER A 78 6.97 -21.88 0.15
C SER A 78 8.23 -21.85 1.01
N ALA A 79 9.01 -20.77 0.96
CA ALA A 79 10.22 -20.63 1.77
C ALA A 79 9.92 -20.65 3.28
N ALA A 80 8.86 -19.97 3.73
CA ALA A 80 8.40 -19.99 5.11
C ALA A 80 7.94 -21.40 5.54
N GLY A 81 7.23 -22.11 4.67
CA GLY A 81 6.81 -23.49 4.90
C GLY A 81 7.99 -24.44 5.12
N VAL A 82 9.05 -24.33 4.31
CA VAL A 82 10.26 -25.13 4.48
C VAL A 82 10.93 -24.85 5.82
N VAL A 83 11.12 -23.58 6.19
CA VAL A 83 11.72 -23.21 7.49
C VAL A 83 10.92 -23.77 8.66
N ILE A 84 9.59 -23.63 8.63
CA ILE A 84 8.71 -24.14 9.68
C ILE A 84 8.73 -25.67 9.74
N THR A 85 8.83 -26.35 8.60
CA THR A 85 8.92 -27.82 8.54
C THR A 85 10.25 -28.28 9.15
N ILE A 86 11.37 -27.67 8.77
CA ILE A 86 12.70 -27.98 9.33
C ILE A 86 12.68 -27.80 10.85
N MET A 87 12.15 -26.67 11.31
CA MET A 87 12.01 -26.38 12.73
C MET A 87 11.13 -27.42 13.44
N ALA A 88 9.92 -27.70 12.93
CA ALA A 88 9.00 -28.62 13.56
C ALA A 88 9.58 -30.04 13.66
N VAL A 89 10.20 -30.54 12.58
CA VAL A 89 10.87 -31.85 12.56
C VAL A 89 12.02 -31.90 13.56
N THR A 90 12.87 -30.86 13.60
CA THR A 90 14.01 -30.81 14.51
C THR A 90 13.56 -30.73 15.98
N CYS A 91 12.57 -29.89 16.29
CA CYS A 91 12.04 -29.76 17.64
C CYS A 91 11.31 -31.03 18.11
N LEU A 92 10.54 -31.69 17.23
CA LEU A 92 9.91 -32.96 17.56
C LEU A 92 10.95 -34.07 17.75
N TYR A 93 12.02 -34.11 16.95
CA TYR A 93 13.12 -35.04 17.16
C TYR A 93 13.80 -34.81 18.52
N LEU A 94 14.09 -33.56 18.89
CA LEU A 94 14.68 -33.22 20.19
C LEU A 94 13.74 -33.57 21.35
N LEU A 95 12.42 -33.40 21.17
CA LEU A 95 11.41 -33.82 22.13
C LEU A 95 11.33 -35.35 22.25
N VAL A 96 11.51 -36.10 21.17
CA VAL A 96 11.48 -37.57 21.21
C VAL A 96 12.75 -38.14 21.85
N THR A 97 13.91 -37.58 21.52
CA THR A 97 15.22 -38.06 21.98
C THR A 97 15.62 -37.54 23.36
N GLY A 98 14.95 -36.51 23.87
CA GLY A 98 15.41 -35.79 25.06
C GLY A 98 16.44 -34.70 24.78
N GLY A 99 17.07 -34.71 23.60
CA GLY A 99 18.24 -33.88 23.33
C GLY A 99 19.33 -34.10 24.40
N VAL A 100 20.01 -33.03 24.79
CA VAL A 100 21.04 -33.11 25.83
C VAL A 100 20.37 -32.98 27.20
N ASN A 101 20.48 -34.01 28.05
CA ASN A 101 19.95 -34.04 29.41
C ASN A 101 18.44 -33.77 29.53
N GLY A 102 17.63 -34.22 28.57
CA GLY A 102 16.17 -34.04 28.61
C GLY A 102 15.69 -32.61 28.29
N THR A 103 16.56 -31.72 27.82
CA THR A 103 16.20 -30.31 27.54
C THR A 103 15.55 -30.09 26.17
N GLY A 104 15.42 -31.13 25.35
CA GLY A 104 14.87 -31.07 24.00
C GLY A 104 13.54 -30.31 23.83
N PRO A 105 12.53 -30.49 24.70
CA PRO A 105 11.23 -29.83 24.56
C PRO A 105 11.31 -28.30 24.60
N LEU A 106 12.30 -27.72 25.30
CA LEU A 106 12.47 -26.27 25.44
C LEU A 106 12.72 -25.56 24.08
N TRP A 107 13.27 -26.26 23.09
CA TRP A 107 13.50 -25.68 21.77
C TRP A 107 12.19 -25.40 21.00
N SER A 108 11.09 -26.03 21.41
CA SER A 108 9.78 -25.82 20.80
C SER A 108 9.27 -24.39 20.96
N TYR A 109 9.73 -23.62 21.96
CA TYR A 109 9.28 -22.23 22.15
C TYR A 109 9.58 -21.33 20.95
N ILE A 110 10.60 -21.65 20.15
CA ILE A 110 10.93 -20.94 18.91
C ILE A 110 9.79 -21.06 17.89
N ALA A 111 9.01 -22.14 17.93
CA ALA A 111 7.90 -22.37 17.02
C ALA A 111 6.77 -21.35 17.15
N ILE A 112 6.54 -20.84 18.36
CA ILE A 112 5.43 -19.93 18.66
C ILE A 112 5.51 -18.64 17.81
N PRO A 113 6.55 -17.79 17.97
CA PRO A 113 6.64 -16.57 17.19
C PRO A 113 6.84 -16.86 15.71
N LEU A 114 7.58 -17.93 15.34
CA LEU A 114 7.86 -18.22 13.94
C LEU A 114 6.60 -18.59 13.15
N ILE A 115 5.77 -19.49 13.68
CA ILE A 115 4.53 -19.94 13.02
C ILE A 115 3.52 -18.78 12.93
N LEU A 116 3.29 -18.07 14.04
CA LEU A 116 2.31 -16.97 14.10
C LEU A 116 2.73 -15.80 13.20
N PHE A 117 4.01 -15.46 13.17
CA PHE A 117 4.51 -14.37 12.35
C PHE A 117 4.43 -14.67 10.84
N MET A 118 4.80 -15.89 10.44
CA MET A 118 4.89 -16.25 9.02
C MET A 118 3.51 -16.47 8.38
N TYR A 119 2.56 -17.07 9.11
CA TYR A 119 1.24 -17.44 8.59
C TYR A 119 0.08 -16.59 9.16
N GLY A 120 0.37 -15.63 10.05
CA GLY A 120 -0.62 -14.78 10.69
C GLY A 120 -1.49 -15.54 11.70
N PRO A 121 -2.47 -14.85 12.32
CA PRO A 121 -3.22 -15.41 13.44
C PRO A 121 -4.09 -16.63 13.04
N ARG A 122 -4.78 -16.59 11.90
CA ARG A 122 -5.73 -17.68 11.52
C ARG A 122 -5.03 -19.01 11.23
N LEU A 123 -4.20 -19.03 10.18
CA LEU A 123 -3.51 -20.24 9.75
C LEU A 123 -2.38 -20.60 10.72
N GLY A 124 -1.62 -19.61 11.19
CA GLY A 124 -0.56 -19.83 12.18
C GLY A 124 -1.10 -20.33 13.52
N GLY A 125 -2.23 -19.81 14.01
CA GLY A 125 -2.89 -20.32 15.22
C GLY A 125 -3.35 -21.77 15.07
N SER A 126 -3.90 -22.13 13.90
CA SER A 126 -4.31 -23.51 13.61
C SER A 126 -3.11 -24.48 13.58
N LEU A 127 -2.02 -24.08 12.91
CA LEU A 127 -0.78 -24.85 12.86
C LEU A 127 -0.12 -25.00 14.24
N LEU A 128 -0.11 -23.93 15.04
CA LEU A 128 0.43 -23.95 16.39
C LEU A 128 -0.41 -24.86 17.31
N GLY A 129 -1.74 -24.84 17.16
CA GLY A 129 -2.64 -25.76 17.85
C GLY A 129 -2.38 -27.22 17.47
N ALA A 130 -2.22 -27.53 16.18
CA ALA A 130 -1.87 -28.87 15.73
C ALA A 130 -0.50 -29.32 16.27
N TYR A 131 0.50 -28.44 16.24
CA TYR A 131 1.83 -28.70 16.81
C TYR A 131 1.77 -28.97 18.31
N PHE A 132 1.00 -28.18 19.07
CA PHE A 132 0.78 -28.39 20.50
C PHE A 132 0.10 -29.74 20.77
N LEU A 133 -0.93 -30.10 20.01
CA LEU A 133 -1.62 -31.39 20.16
C LEU A 133 -0.67 -32.56 19.92
N VAL A 134 0.18 -32.50 18.89
CA VAL A 134 1.21 -33.53 18.65
C VAL A 134 2.12 -33.67 19.87
N MET A 135 2.68 -32.56 20.38
CA MET A 135 3.55 -32.62 21.57
C MET A 135 2.81 -33.14 22.81
N ALA A 136 1.58 -32.69 23.06
CA ALA A 136 0.78 -33.13 24.20
C ALA A 136 0.48 -34.63 24.11
N THR A 137 0.13 -35.14 22.93
CA THR A 137 -0.08 -36.59 22.74
C THR A 137 1.19 -37.39 22.97
N LEU A 138 2.33 -36.93 22.46
CA LEU A 138 3.61 -37.62 22.66
C LEU A 138 3.98 -37.71 24.14
N LEU A 139 3.82 -36.62 24.90
CA LEU A 139 4.28 -36.50 26.29
C LEU A 139 3.28 -37.05 27.33
N LEU A 140 1.97 -37.08 27.04
CA LEU A 140 0.96 -37.51 28.01
C LEU A 140 0.60 -39.00 27.91
N ILE A 141 0.94 -39.68 26.81
CA ILE A 141 0.72 -41.13 26.67
C ILE A 141 1.70 -41.85 27.62
N PRO A 142 1.20 -42.63 28.61
CA PRO A 142 2.06 -43.40 29.50
C PRO A 142 2.85 -44.45 28.71
N ALA A 143 4.14 -44.62 29.04
CA ALA A 143 5.03 -45.60 28.42
C ALA A 143 5.04 -45.55 26.87
N ASN A 144 5.02 -44.34 26.30
CA ASN A 144 5.00 -44.14 24.86
C ASN A 144 6.28 -44.72 24.21
N PRO A 145 6.19 -45.76 23.36
CA PRO A 145 7.36 -46.40 22.75
C PRO A 145 8.10 -45.50 21.76
N LEU A 146 7.47 -44.40 21.33
CA LEU A 146 8.11 -43.41 20.47
C LEU A 146 9.10 -42.52 21.21
N LEU A 147 8.95 -42.34 22.54
CA LEU A 147 9.87 -41.53 23.34
C LEU A 147 11.09 -42.35 23.74
N GLN A 148 12.28 -41.84 23.43
CA GLN A 148 13.56 -42.47 23.82
C GLN A 148 14.05 -41.99 25.19
N THR A 149 13.37 -41.01 25.78
CA THR A 149 13.69 -40.44 27.09
C THR A 149 12.44 -40.42 27.96
N GLU A 150 12.62 -40.64 29.26
CA GLU A 150 11.54 -40.50 30.24
C GLU A 150 11.54 -39.08 30.81
N TYR A 151 10.42 -38.39 30.62
CA TYR A 151 10.20 -37.08 31.21
C TYR A 151 9.44 -37.21 32.53
N ALA A 152 9.93 -36.52 33.57
CA ALA A 152 9.19 -36.42 34.83
C ALA A 152 7.81 -35.77 34.61
N SER A 153 6.78 -36.29 35.27
CA SER A 153 5.40 -35.78 35.17
C SER A 153 5.31 -34.28 35.48
N ASP A 154 6.06 -33.81 36.46
CA ASP A 154 6.11 -32.41 36.85
C ASP A 154 6.71 -31.53 35.74
N PHE A 155 7.73 -32.04 35.03
CA PHE A 155 8.31 -31.32 33.91
C PHE A 155 7.32 -31.24 32.75
N THR A 156 6.73 -32.37 32.35
CA THR A 156 5.76 -32.45 31.24
C THR A 156 4.57 -31.52 31.44
N THR A 157 3.96 -31.55 32.63
CA THR A 157 2.79 -30.71 32.94
C THR A 157 3.15 -29.23 32.93
N ARG A 158 4.28 -28.83 33.54
CA ARG A 158 4.76 -27.44 33.54
C ARG A 158 5.14 -26.96 32.14
N PHE A 159 5.81 -27.79 31.35
CA PHE A 159 6.16 -27.48 29.96
C PHE A 159 4.91 -27.25 29.11
N LEU A 160 3.94 -28.18 29.12
CA LEU A 160 2.71 -28.04 28.33
C LEU A 160 1.91 -26.81 28.78
N ALA A 161 1.76 -26.59 30.08
CA ALA A 161 1.03 -25.43 30.62
C ALA A 161 1.69 -24.10 30.21
N SER A 162 3.01 -23.98 30.38
CA SER A 162 3.74 -22.76 30.02
C SER A 162 3.83 -22.56 28.51
N PHE A 163 3.99 -23.61 27.71
CA PHE A 163 3.93 -23.53 26.24
C PHE A 163 2.57 -23.03 25.76
N LEU A 164 1.48 -23.57 26.33
CA LEU A 164 0.11 -23.13 26.02
C LEU A 164 -0.10 -21.66 26.41
N ALA A 165 0.33 -21.26 27.61
CA ALA A 165 0.21 -19.89 28.09
C ALA A 165 0.96 -18.89 27.17
N VAL A 166 2.21 -19.21 26.81
CA VAL A 166 3.01 -18.38 25.88
C VAL A 166 2.39 -18.37 24.48
N SER A 167 1.81 -19.48 24.02
CA SER A 167 1.12 -19.57 22.73
C SER A 167 -0.12 -18.68 22.69
N ILE A 168 -0.95 -18.69 23.75
CA ILE A 168 -2.13 -17.83 23.87
C ILE A 168 -1.71 -16.35 23.91
N MET A 169 -0.75 -15.98 24.74
CA MET A 169 -0.25 -14.60 24.81
C MET A 169 0.32 -14.13 23.47
N SER A 170 1.11 -14.97 22.80
CA SER A 170 1.69 -14.65 21.48
C SER A 170 0.61 -14.52 20.41
N TYR A 171 -0.43 -15.37 20.45
CA TYR A 171 -1.57 -15.28 19.54
C TYR A 171 -2.34 -13.97 19.74
N VAL A 172 -2.64 -13.60 20.99
CA VAL A 172 -3.33 -12.34 21.32
C VAL A 172 -2.50 -11.14 20.83
N HIS A 173 -1.18 -11.16 21.06
CA HIS A 173 -0.28 -10.11 20.60
C HIS A 173 -0.26 -10.01 19.06
N GLU A 174 -0.11 -11.13 18.35
CA GLU A 174 -0.09 -11.14 16.88
C GLU A 174 -1.44 -10.73 16.29
N TYR A 175 -2.56 -11.15 16.91
CA TYR A 175 -3.91 -10.74 16.51
C TYR A 175 -4.13 -9.23 16.72
N SER A 176 -3.70 -8.69 17.86
CA SER A 176 -3.75 -7.26 18.15
C SER A 176 -2.94 -6.45 17.13
N ARG A 177 -1.71 -6.89 16.84
CA ARG A 177 -0.85 -6.26 15.83
C ARG A 177 -1.49 -6.30 14.44
N PHE A 178 -2.06 -7.44 14.06
CA PHE A 178 -2.75 -7.61 12.78
C PHE A 178 -3.92 -6.63 12.64
N LYS A 179 -4.76 -6.51 13.68
CA LYS A 179 -5.89 -5.58 13.71
C LYS A 179 -5.44 -4.11 13.68
N ALA A 180 -4.40 -3.75 14.44
CA ALA A 180 -3.84 -2.40 14.45
C ALA A 180 -3.28 -1.99 13.08
N ASN A 181 -2.59 -2.91 12.40
CA ASN A 181 -2.07 -2.66 11.05
C ASN A 181 -3.20 -2.42 10.04
N LEU A 182 -4.29 -3.19 10.10
CA LEU A 182 -5.46 -2.98 9.24
C LEU A 182 -6.14 -1.63 9.51
N ALA A 183 -6.33 -1.27 10.79
CA ALA A 183 -6.88 0.02 11.16
C ALA A 183 -6.01 1.18 10.65
N MET A 184 -4.70 1.09 10.83
CA MET A 184 -3.74 2.09 10.36
C MET A 184 -3.77 2.23 8.83
N GLN A 185 -3.90 1.13 8.08
CA GLN A 185 -4.07 1.18 6.62
C GLN A 185 -5.35 1.90 6.21
N SER A 186 -6.49 1.60 6.87
CA SER A 186 -7.76 2.28 6.59
C SER A 186 -7.70 3.77 6.89
N LEU A 187 -7.08 4.17 8.01
CA LEU A 187 -6.90 5.57 8.39
C LEU A 187 -6.01 6.30 7.38
N ARG A 188 -4.90 5.68 6.94
CA ARG A 188 -4.05 6.23 5.89
C ARG A 188 -4.82 6.46 4.59
N GLN A 189 -5.63 5.49 4.16
CA GLN A 189 -6.45 5.64 2.95
C GLN A 189 -7.50 6.74 3.09
N ALA A 190 -8.11 6.91 4.27
CA ALA A 190 -9.05 7.99 4.54
C ALA A 190 -8.33 9.36 4.47
N MET A 191 -7.18 9.50 5.13
CA MET A 191 -6.35 10.71 5.08
C MET A 191 -5.89 11.02 3.66
N GLU A 192 -5.51 10.02 2.86
CA GLU A 192 -5.13 10.22 1.46
C GLU A 192 -6.30 10.73 0.61
N ARG A 193 -7.54 10.27 0.87
CA ARG A 193 -8.73 10.76 0.14
C ARG A 193 -9.06 12.21 0.52
N GLU A 194 -9.01 12.53 1.81
CA GLU A 194 -9.21 13.88 2.30
C GLU A 194 -8.14 14.83 1.74
N ALA A 195 -6.88 14.38 1.71
CA ALA A 195 -5.76 15.12 1.14
C ALA A 195 -5.79 15.25 -0.40
N ARG A 196 -6.78 14.65 -1.10
CA ARG A 196 -6.94 14.72 -2.56
C ARG A 196 -8.12 15.58 -3.00
N THR A 197 -8.92 16.09 -2.07
CA THR A 197 -10.11 16.89 -2.36
C THR A 197 -9.95 18.29 -1.77
N ASP A 198 -10.36 19.30 -2.50
CA ASP A 198 -10.50 20.66 -1.98
C ASP A 198 -11.79 20.74 -1.16
N THR A 199 -11.67 21.06 0.13
CA THR A 199 -12.79 21.03 1.07
C THR A 199 -13.85 22.09 0.78
N LEU A 200 -13.47 23.20 0.14
CA LEU A 200 -14.38 24.28 -0.19
C LEU A 200 -15.29 23.91 -1.36
N THR A 201 -14.69 23.49 -2.48
CA THR A 201 -15.40 23.25 -3.74
C THR A 201 -15.84 21.80 -3.91
N GLY A 202 -15.28 20.87 -3.13
CA GLY A 202 -15.47 19.42 -3.26
C GLY A 202 -14.87 18.83 -4.53
N LEU A 203 -14.14 19.61 -5.33
CA LEU A 203 -13.38 19.11 -6.47
C LEU A 203 -12.10 18.42 -5.99
N PRO A 204 -11.49 17.54 -6.80
CA PRO A 204 -10.09 17.18 -6.65
C PRO A 204 -9.20 18.42 -6.46
N ASN A 205 -8.15 18.30 -5.65
CA ASN A 205 -7.19 19.39 -5.46
C ASN A 205 -6.01 19.29 -6.44
N ARG A 206 -5.12 20.29 -6.38
CA ARG A 206 -3.89 20.35 -7.19
C ARG A 206 -3.09 19.05 -7.19
N ARG A 207 -2.96 18.38 -6.04
CA ARG A 207 -2.22 17.12 -5.93
C ARG A 207 -2.89 16.00 -6.72
N ALA A 208 -4.20 15.83 -6.55
CA ALA A 208 -4.96 14.81 -7.28
C ALA A 208 -4.90 15.04 -8.80
N MET A 209 -4.95 16.29 -9.25
CA MET A 209 -4.78 16.66 -10.66
C MET A 209 -3.40 16.29 -11.18
N TYR A 210 -2.33 16.61 -10.45
CA TYR A 210 -0.96 16.28 -10.89
C TYR A 210 -0.76 14.77 -11.08
N GLU A 211 -1.30 13.96 -10.18
CA GLU A 211 -1.28 12.49 -10.30
C GLU A 211 -2.06 12.02 -11.55
N GLN A 212 -3.22 12.62 -11.83
CA GLN A 212 -4.03 12.28 -13.01
C GLN A 212 -3.32 12.66 -14.32
N LEU A 213 -2.68 13.83 -14.34
CA LEU A 213 -1.90 14.30 -15.49
C LEU A 213 -0.72 13.39 -15.81
N GLN A 214 -0.01 12.90 -14.79
CA GLN A 214 1.08 11.94 -14.99
C GLN A 214 0.58 10.63 -15.61
N GLN A 215 -0.59 10.15 -15.18
CA GLN A 215 -1.21 8.95 -15.73
C GLN A 215 -1.62 9.16 -17.19
N GLU A 216 -2.23 10.30 -17.50
CA GLU A 216 -2.67 10.60 -18.87
C GLU A 216 -1.49 10.82 -19.80
N LEU A 217 -0.42 11.51 -19.39
CA LEU A 217 0.80 11.63 -20.18
C LEU A 217 1.40 10.26 -20.51
N ALA A 218 1.42 9.33 -19.54
CA ALA A 218 1.89 7.96 -19.75
C ALA A 218 0.96 7.13 -20.67
N ARG A 219 -0.34 7.43 -20.67
CA ARG A 219 -1.33 6.82 -21.58
C ARG A 219 -1.15 7.37 -23.00
N ALA A 220 -1.12 8.70 -23.16
CA ALA A 220 -0.94 9.39 -24.43
C ALA A 220 0.35 8.99 -25.13
N ARG A 221 1.47 8.80 -24.40
CA ARG A 221 2.73 8.29 -24.98
C ARG A 221 2.61 6.91 -25.61
N ARG A 222 1.72 6.06 -25.09
CA ARG A 222 1.51 4.69 -25.60
C ARG A 222 0.47 4.63 -26.70
N MET A 223 -0.66 5.30 -26.50
CA MET A 223 -1.83 5.23 -27.38
C MET A 223 -1.83 6.28 -28.49
N ARG A 224 -1.02 7.34 -28.34
CA ARG A 224 -0.96 8.51 -29.23
C ARG A 224 -2.32 9.21 -29.44
N HIS A 225 -3.23 9.11 -28.47
CA HIS A 225 -4.47 9.89 -28.47
C HIS A 225 -4.22 11.34 -28.04
N PRO A 226 -4.94 12.31 -28.62
CA PRO A 226 -4.87 13.70 -28.20
C PRO A 226 -5.48 13.85 -26.81
N TRP A 227 -5.00 14.84 -26.06
CA TRP A 227 -5.59 15.25 -24.81
C TRP A 227 -5.32 16.74 -24.60
N CYS A 228 -6.23 17.41 -23.91
CA CYS A 228 -6.19 18.85 -23.73
C CYS A 228 -6.22 19.26 -22.26
N LEU A 229 -5.67 20.45 -22.01
CA LEU A 229 -5.67 21.14 -20.73
C LEU A 229 -6.43 22.45 -20.86
N LEU A 230 -7.33 22.72 -19.93
CA LEU A 230 -7.95 24.04 -19.76
C LEU A 230 -7.51 24.59 -18.41
N LEU A 231 -6.67 25.62 -18.41
CA LEU A 231 -6.37 26.38 -17.20
C LEU A 231 -7.32 27.56 -17.12
N CYS A 232 -8.10 27.60 -16.05
CA CYS A 232 -9.21 28.54 -15.87
C CYS A 232 -8.94 29.40 -14.64
N ASP A 233 -9.27 30.68 -14.69
CA ASP A 233 -9.10 31.59 -13.56
C ASP A 233 -10.22 32.64 -13.56
N LEU A 234 -10.82 32.81 -12.37
CA LEU A 234 -11.94 33.73 -12.15
C LEU A 234 -11.48 35.18 -12.26
N ASP A 235 -12.13 35.92 -13.14
CA ASP A 235 -11.80 37.32 -13.40
C ASP A 235 -12.18 38.20 -12.20
N ASP A 236 -11.23 39.05 -11.77
CA ASP A 236 -11.44 40.03 -10.70
C ASP A 236 -11.93 39.44 -9.37
N PHE A 237 -11.59 38.18 -9.08
CA PHE A 237 -12.02 37.48 -7.86
C PHE A 237 -11.64 38.20 -6.57
N LYS A 238 -10.46 38.83 -6.53
CA LYS A 238 -10.07 39.68 -5.40
C LYS A 238 -11.05 40.84 -5.17
N GLN A 239 -11.52 41.49 -6.24
CA GLN A 239 -12.51 42.58 -6.14
C GLN A 239 -13.85 42.09 -5.58
N ILE A 240 -14.25 40.86 -5.92
CA ILE A 240 -15.45 40.22 -5.34
C ILE A 240 -15.27 40.06 -3.83
N ASN A 241 -14.14 39.51 -3.39
CA ASN A 241 -13.84 39.37 -1.96
C ASN A 241 -13.81 40.72 -1.24
N ASP A 242 -13.18 41.73 -1.85
CA ASP A 242 -13.03 43.06 -1.24
C ASP A 242 -14.38 43.81 -1.15
N SER A 243 -15.28 43.59 -2.12
CA SER A 243 -16.58 44.30 -2.18
C SER A 243 -17.70 43.60 -1.42
N HIS A 244 -17.69 42.26 -1.37
CA HIS A 244 -18.79 41.44 -0.84
C HIS A 244 -18.37 40.51 0.32
N GLY A 245 -17.09 40.48 0.67
CA GLY A 245 -16.54 39.64 1.72
C GLY A 245 -16.22 38.21 1.26
N HIS A 246 -15.37 37.53 2.03
CA HIS A 246 -14.88 36.18 1.70
C HIS A 246 -15.97 35.11 1.61
N GLN A 247 -17.09 35.25 2.35
CA GLN A 247 -18.19 34.28 2.28
C GLN A 247 -18.83 34.24 0.89
N VAL A 248 -18.91 35.39 0.21
CA VAL A 248 -19.41 35.47 -1.17
C VAL A 248 -18.39 34.91 -2.15
N GLY A 249 -17.10 35.19 -1.97
CA GLY A 249 -16.05 34.56 -2.76
C GLY A 249 -16.04 33.03 -2.63
N ASP A 250 -16.27 32.51 -1.43
CA ASP A 250 -16.41 31.08 -1.19
C ASP A 250 -17.62 30.48 -1.93
N ALA A 251 -18.74 31.20 -2.00
CA ALA A 251 -19.91 30.80 -2.78
C ALA A 251 -19.62 30.78 -4.28
N VAL A 252 -18.90 31.79 -4.81
CA VAL A 252 -18.43 31.84 -6.21
C VAL A 252 -17.58 30.62 -6.54
N LEU A 253 -16.62 30.26 -5.67
CA LEU A 253 -15.73 29.12 -5.89
C LEU A 253 -16.49 27.79 -5.87
N LYS A 254 -17.43 27.62 -4.92
CA LYS A 254 -18.30 26.44 -4.84
C LYS A 254 -19.11 26.26 -6.11
N GLU A 255 -19.72 27.35 -6.59
CA GLU A 255 -20.59 27.30 -7.76
C GLU A 255 -19.80 27.07 -9.05
N THR A 256 -18.61 27.67 -9.16
CA THR A 256 -17.67 27.37 -10.24
C THR A 256 -17.32 25.88 -10.26
N GLY A 257 -17.01 25.29 -9.10
CA GLY A 257 -16.74 23.86 -8.99
C GLY A 257 -17.92 22.97 -9.36
N ARG A 258 -19.16 23.41 -9.07
CA ARG A 258 -20.39 22.73 -9.48
C ARG A 258 -20.58 22.76 -11.00
N ILE A 259 -20.37 23.91 -11.63
CA ILE A 259 -20.47 24.06 -13.09
C ILE A 259 -19.44 23.18 -13.80
N LEU A 260 -18.18 23.20 -13.36
CA LEU A 260 -17.15 22.36 -13.95
C LEU A 260 -17.58 20.89 -13.94
N ARG A 261 -18.09 20.38 -12.80
CA ARG A 261 -18.62 19.01 -12.73
C ARG A 261 -19.79 18.73 -13.67
N HIS A 262 -20.64 19.71 -13.93
CA HIS A 262 -21.82 19.54 -14.78
C HIS A 262 -21.49 19.65 -16.28
N CYS A 263 -20.50 20.46 -16.64
CA CYS A 263 -20.10 20.66 -18.03
C CYS A 263 -19.30 19.48 -18.60
N LEU A 264 -18.65 18.71 -17.73
CA LEU A 264 -17.66 17.70 -18.07
C LEU A 264 -18.22 16.27 -18.12
N ARG A 265 -17.60 15.43 -18.96
CA ARG A 265 -17.92 14.00 -19.09
C ARG A 265 -17.31 13.21 -17.93
N ALA A 266 -17.74 11.97 -17.74
CA ALA A 266 -17.19 11.09 -16.70
C ALA A 266 -15.70 10.75 -16.90
N SER A 267 -15.20 10.84 -18.14
CA SER A 267 -13.78 10.66 -18.49
C SER A 267 -12.90 11.86 -18.13
N ASP A 268 -13.51 13.03 -18.03
CA ASP A 268 -12.82 14.30 -17.86
C ASP A 268 -12.50 14.51 -16.37
N PHE A 269 -11.49 15.34 -16.09
CA PHE A 269 -11.05 15.56 -14.71
C PHE A 269 -10.89 17.05 -14.44
N SER A 270 -11.58 17.59 -13.45
CA SER A 270 -11.45 18.99 -13.01
C SER A 270 -10.92 19.06 -11.59
N ALA A 271 -10.08 20.05 -11.31
CA ALA A 271 -9.55 20.28 -9.98
C ALA A 271 -9.43 21.77 -9.66
N ARG A 272 -9.49 22.12 -8.37
CA ARG A 272 -9.04 23.44 -7.91
C ARG A 272 -7.51 23.45 -7.86
N TRP A 273 -6.92 24.24 -8.76
CA TRP A 273 -5.48 24.30 -8.98
C TRP A 273 -4.78 25.27 -8.04
N GLY A 274 -5.42 26.41 -7.78
CA GLY A 274 -4.95 27.51 -6.96
C GLY A 274 -6.12 28.24 -6.30
N GLY A 275 -5.87 29.36 -5.63
CA GLY A 275 -6.90 30.09 -4.87
C GLY A 275 -8.20 30.30 -5.65
N GLU A 276 -8.11 30.90 -6.84
CA GLU A 276 -9.21 31.16 -7.78
C GLU A 276 -9.04 30.43 -9.12
N GLU A 277 -8.03 29.57 -9.21
CA GLU A 277 -7.64 28.85 -10.43
C GLU A 277 -8.18 27.42 -10.42
N PHE A 278 -8.67 26.98 -11.57
CA PHE A 278 -9.13 25.62 -11.82
C PHE A 278 -8.39 25.04 -13.01
N LEU A 279 -8.07 23.76 -12.95
CA LEU A 279 -7.48 23.04 -14.07
C LEU A 279 -8.44 21.94 -14.50
N VAL A 280 -8.61 21.78 -15.80
CA VAL A 280 -9.38 20.68 -16.40
C VAL A 280 -8.49 19.90 -17.35
N LEU A 281 -8.56 18.59 -17.25
CA LEU A 281 -7.96 17.61 -18.13
C LEU A 281 -9.08 16.97 -18.97
N LEU A 282 -8.91 17.00 -20.29
CA LEU A 282 -9.80 16.38 -21.27
C LEU A 282 -9.04 15.27 -22.01
N PRO A 283 -9.14 14.00 -21.58
CA PRO A 283 -8.55 12.87 -22.30
C PRO A 283 -9.24 12.65 -23.65
N GLU A 284 -8.52 12.10 -24.63
CA GLU A 284 -9.07 11.72 -25.94
C GLU A 284 -9.87 12.84 -26.62
N THR A 285 -9.40 14.08 -26.45
CA THR A 285 -10.08 15.30 -26.91
C THR A 285 -9.06 16.14 -27.69
N ASP A 286 -9.44 16.60 -28.89
CA ASP A 286 -8.62 17.52 -29.68
C ASP A 286 -8.84 18.99 -29.30
N LEU A 287 -8.04 19.89 -29.87
CA LEU A 287 -8.10 21.32 -29.53
C LEU A 287 -9.48 21.93 -29.82
N HIS A 288 -10.13 21.54 -30.91
CA HIS A 288 -11.40 22.13 -31.33
C HIS A 288 -12.55 21.70 -30.40
N GLU A 289 -12.58 20.42 -30.04
CA GLU A 289 -13.51 19.91 -29.03
C GLU A 289 -13.26 20.53 -27.65
N ALA A 290 -12.00 20.72 -27.28
CA ALA A 290 -11.61 21.33 -26.03
C ALA A 290 -12.03 22.80 -25.94
N GLU A 291 -11.92 23.56 -27.03
CA GLU A 291 -12.43 24.93 -27.14
C GLU A 291 -13.94 24.99 -26.92
N ALA A 292 -14.71 24.07 -27.51
CA ALA A 292 -16.15 24.01 -27.32
C ALA A 292 -16.53 23.73 -25.85
N VAL A 293 -15.80 22.85 -25.17
CA VAL A 293 -15.97 22.60 -23.73
C VAL A 293 -15.61 23.84 -22.91
N ALA A 294 -14.50 24.51 -23.23
CA ALA A 294 -14.08 25.73 -22.57
C ALA A 294 -15.12 26.84 -22.71
N GLU A 295 -15.66 27.05 -23.92
CA GLU A 295 -16.65 28.08 -24.19
C GLU A 295 -17.96 27.80 -23.44
N LYS A 296 -18.40 26.53 -23.43
CA LYS A 296 -19.55 26.10 -22.61
C LYS A 296 -19.33 26.43 -21.13
N ILE A 297 -18.15 26.16 -20.57
CA ILE A 297 -17.83 26.51 -19.18
C ILE A 297 -17.90 28.02 -18.97
N ARG A 298 -17.27 28.79 -19.87
CA ARG A 298 -17.23 30.26 -19.80
C ARG A 298 -18.62 30.88 -19.83
N GLU A 299 -19.46 30.47 -20.78
CA GLU A 299 -20.84 30.93 -20.91
C GLU A 299 -21.66 30.61 -19.66
N GLN A 300 -21.64 29.35 -19.21
CA GLN A 300 -22.40 28.93 -18.02
C GLN A 300 -21.99 29.72 -16.77
N ILE A 301 -20.70 30.00 -16.59
CA ILE A 301 -20.22 30.81 -15.47
C ILE A 301 -20.69 32.26 -15.59
N SER A 302 -20.62 32.85 -16.78
CA SER A 302 -21.06 34.24 -17.01
C SER A 302 -22.55 34.49 -16.75
N HIS A 303 -23.36 33.42 -16.73
CA HIS A 303 -24.78 33.47 -16.43
C HIS A 303 -25.13 33.19 -14.96
N ILE A 304 -24.17 32.83 -14.11
CA ILE A 304 -24.43 32.63 -12.68
C ILE A 304 -24.86 33.95 -12.05
N ARG A 305 -25.91 33.88 -11.24
CA ARG A 305 -26.27 34.91 -10.26
C ARG A 305 -26.10 34.34 -8.87
N ILE A 306 -25.42 35.08 -8.01
CA ILE A 306 -25.29 34.77 -6.58
C ILE A 306 -26.11 35.79 -5.81
N ASP A 307 -26.92 35.32 -4.87
CA ASP A 307 -27.74 36.19 -4.03
C ASP A 307 -26.84 37.20 -3.29
N GLY A 308 -27.17 38.48 -3.41
CA GLY A 308 -26.39 39.58 -2.84
C GLY A 308 -25.23 40.10 -3.71
N VAL A 309 -25.06 39.59 -4.93
CA VAL A 309 -24.08 40.08 -5.92
C VAL A 309 -24.82 40.63 -7.14
N GLU A 310 -24.77 41.94 -7.35
CA GLU A 310 -25.45 42.60 -8.48
C GLU A 310 -24.76 42.34 -9.83
N ARG A 311 -23.46 42.03 -9.83
CA ARG A 311 -22.65 41.84 -11.05
C ARG A 311 -22.29 40.37 -11.24
N SER A 312 -22.58 39.82 -12.42
CA SER A 312 -22.11 38.49 -12.83
C SER A 312 -20.58 38.46 -12.83
N PHE A 313 -20.00 37.38 -12.30
CA PHE A 313 -18.57 37.13 -12.41
C PHE A 313 -18.26 36.35 -13.71
N THR A 314 -17.02 36.47 -14.18
CA THR A 314 -16.58 35.83 -15.42
C THR A 314 -15.33 35.00 -15.19
N ILE A 315 -14.96 34.20 -16.18
CA ILE A 315 -13.78 33.35 -16.13
C ILE A 315 -12.99 33.51 -17.42
N SER A 316 -11.67 33.55 -17.31
CA SER A 316 -10.75 33.46 -18.45
C SER A 316 -10.18 32.05 -18.53
N ILE A 317 -10.04 31.50 -19.74
CA ILE A 317 -9.62 30.12 -19.95
C ILE A 317 -8.53 30.04 -21.03
N GLY A 318 -7.41 29.41 -20.69
CA GLY A 318 -6.35 29.02 -21.63
C GLY A 318 -6.49 27.55 -22.01
N VAL A 319 -6.60 27.24 -23.30
CA VAL A 319 -6.80 25.87 -23.82
C VAL A 319 -5.56 25.39 -24.56
N TYR A 320 -4.96 24.30 -24.11
CA TYR A 320 -3.77 23.75 -24.74
C TYR A 320 -3.93 22.27 -25.05
N GLN A 321 -3.76 21.90 -26.32
CA GLN A 321 -3.61 20.50 -26.71
C GLN A 321 -2.18 20.04 -26.41
N ALA A 322 -2.06 19.05 -25.54
CA ALA A 322 -0.77 18.63 -25.02
C ALA A 322 -0.01 17.73 -26.01
N ASP A 323 1.29 18.00 -26.18
CA ASP A 323 2.18 17.12 -26.94
C ASP A 323 2.72 15.99 -26.06
N SER A 324 2.41 14.75 -26.43
CA SER A 324 2.93 13.52 -25.82
C SER A 324 4.45 13.44 -25.62
N ARG A 325 5.24 14.20 -26.39
CA ARG A 325 6.71 14.27 -26.30
C ARG A 325 7.21 15.22 -25.21
N GLY A 326 6.40 16.21 -24.84
CA GLY A 326 6.73 17.20 -23.81
C GLY A 326 6.74 16.62 -22.39
N GLY A 327 7.37 17.37 -21.48
CA GLY A 327 7.23 17.17 -20.04
C GLY A 327 5.97 17.84 -19.51
N LEU A 328 5.41 17.32 -18.41
CA LEU A 328 4.15 17.84 -17.87
C LEU A 328 4.22 19.32 -17.49
N ASP A 329 5.32 19.76 -16.87
CA ASP A 329 5.50 21.16 -16.48
C ASP A 329 5.52 22.10 -17.69
N ASP A 330 6.00 21.62 -18.84
CA ASP A 330 6.01 22.41 -20.08
C ASP A 330 4.60 22.58 -20.65
N GLN A 331 3.81 21.51 -20.65
CA GLN A 331 2.42 21.53 -21.10
C GLN A 331 1.57 22.45 -20.22
N LEU A 332 1.80 22.44 -18.90
CA LEU A 332 1.14 23.36 -17.96
C LEU A 332 1.53 24.82 -18.23
N ARG A 333 2.82 25.10 -18.49
CA ARG A 333 3.27 26.45 -18.89
C ARG A 333 2.61 26.93 -20.18
N GLN A 334 2.34 26.03 -21.13
CA GLN A 334 1.67 26.38 -22.37
C GLN A 334 0.19 26.74 -22.16
N ALA A 335 -0.51 26.04 -21.27
CA ALA A 335 -1.87 26.42 -20.86
C ALA A 335 -1.88 27.78 -20.13
N ASP A 336 -0.92 28.01 -19.24
CA ASP A 336 -0.74 29.26 -18.50
C ASP A 336 -0.54 30.47 -19.41
N ARG A 337 0.33 30.36 -20.43
CA ARG A 337 0.54 31.44 -21.43
C ARG A 337 -0.76 31.85 -22.12
N ARG A 338 -1.63 30.88 -22.41
CA ARG A 338 -2.92 31.11 -23.07
C ARG A 338 -3.94 31.72 -22.13
N LEU A 339 -3.96 31.30 -20.86
CA LEU A 339 -4.77 31.95 -19.83
C LEU A 339 -4.33 33.41 -19.64
N TYR A 340 -3.02 33.65 -19.58
CA TYR A 340 -2.47 34.99 -19.49
C TYR A 340 -2.89 35.87 -20.68
N ALA A 341 -2.84 35.32 -21.90
CA ALA A 341 -3.34 36.00 -23.10
C ALA A 341 -4.84 36.31 -23.00
N ALA A 342 -5.66 35.35 -22.54
CA ALA A 342 -7.10 35.55 -22.31
C ALA A 342 -7.36 36.73 -21.36
N LYS A 343 -6.63 36.79 -20.23
CA LYS A 343 -6.74 37.89 -19.26
C LYS A 343 -6.32 39.23 -19.86
N ARG A 344 -5.21 39.28 -20.63
CA ARG A 344 -4.72 40.52 -21.25
C ARG A 344 -5.60 41.03 -22.38
N SER A 345 -6.30 40.16 -23.10
CA SER A 345 -7.15 40.56 -24.22
C SER A 345 -8.51 41.11 -23.78
N GLY A 346 -8.77 41.27 -22.48
CA GLY A 346 -10.00 41.85 -21.95
C GLY A 346 -10.87 40.89 -21.15
N LYS A 347 -10.30 39.77 -20.67
CA LYS A 347 -10.94 38.78 -19.79
C LYS A 347 -12.17 38.12 -20.42
N ASN A 348 -12.92 37.32 -19.64
CA ASN A 348 -14.13 36.61 -20.04
C ASN A 348 -14.04 35.97 -21.44
N ARG A 349 -13.00 35.17 -21.67
CA ARG A 349 -12.74 34.56 -22.98
C ARG A 349 -11.93 33.29 -22.91
N VAL A 350 -12.02 32.54 -23.98
CA VAL A 350 -11.20 31.36 -24.26
C VAL A 350 -10.08 31.75 -25.23
N VAL A 351 -8.85 31.35 -24.94
CA VAL A 351 -7.71 31.47 -25.86
C VAL A 351 -7.03 30.12 -26.00
N SER A 352 -6.85 29.66 -27.23
CA SER A 352 -6.21 28.39 -27.58
C SER A 352 -4.95 28.57 -28.44
N THR A 353 -4.87 29.68 -29.16
CA THR A 353 -3.74 30.04 -30.02
C THR A 353 -2.56 30.52 -29.19
N GLU A 354 -1.35 30.29 -29.70
CA GLU A 354 -0.15 30.84 -29.09
C GLU A 354 -0.17 32.38 -29.21
N PRO A 355 0.00 33.13 -28.10
CA PRO A 355 0.07 34.59 -28.17
C PRO A 355 1.31 35.02 -28.96
N ALA A 356 1.12 36.01 -29.84
CA ALA A 356 2.18 36.57 -30.69
C ALA A 356 3.27 37.30 -29.88
#